data_AF-A0A955MZW6-F1
#
_entry.id   AF-A0A955MZW6-F1
#
_cell.length_a   1.000
_cell.length_b   1.000
_cell.length_c   1.000
_cell.angle_alpha   90.00
_cell.angle_beta   90.00
_cell.angle_gamma   90.00
#
_symmetry.space_group_name_H-M   'P 1'
#
loop_
_entity.id
_entity.type
_entity.pdbx_description
1 polymer ?
#
loop_
_entity_poly.entity_id
_entity_poly.type
_entity_poly.pdbx_seq_one_letter_code
_entity_poly.pdbx_strand_id
1 'polypeptide(L)'
;MSSISLSSRTLASALLAMALLLFAIPSARAEDTKQEEAKQEAVGLPHCPVHSDHTVNFRIYSDTADGRVFFCCEGCKGAFDKEPGKYSEAVNKQREELGKLEKVQIKCPVTGKPIDPGVWFEYKGEKLAFYDGFACGDFLKDDQPYVSNLKDCYTYQSKCPVSGKPINVFKHFTTEDGLTVYFCCGNCCAAFAKDPGKYADALKEMGYPIDVPAKQGGDAEKPAADEKPEDKETPKDQVAKFEGLPPCAVNPGSKVDFTKFFLTEDGPVYFCCGNCCAEFAKDPAKYAEGVKKQREHLATLDNIQ
;
A
#
# COMPACT_ATOMS: atom_id res chain seq x y z
N MET A 1 30.58 -34.20 -46.95
CA MET A 1 31.62 -35.24 -46.87
C MET A 1 32.90 -34.54 -46.45
N SER A 2 33.18 -34.54 -45.16
CA SER A 2 34.19 -35.44 -44.56
C SER A 2 35.60 -34.90 -44.86
N SER A 3 36.52 -34.61 -43.94
CA SER A 3 36.70 -35.10 -42.57
C SER A 3 38.10 -34.67 -42.09
N ILE A 4 38.26 -34.42 -40.78
CA ILE A 4 39.38 -34.91 -39.91
C ILE A 4 40.79 -34.29 -40.18
N SER A 5 41.61 -33.84 -39.23
CA SER A 5 42.05 -34.47 -37.98
C SER A 5 42.83 -33.51 -37.07
N LEU A 6 42.69 -33.74 -35.76
CA LEU A 6 43.59 -33.32 -34.68
C LEU A 6 44.98 -33.99 -34.76
N SER A 7 45.93 -33.34 -34.06
CA SER A 7 46.85 -33.92 -33.05
C SER A 7 48.35 -33.76 -33.34
N SER A 8 49.09 -33.14 -32.41
CA SER A 8 50.09 -33.85 -31.58
C SER A 8 51.06 -32.89 -30.87
N ARG A 9 51.66 -33.40 -29.76
CA ARG A 9 52.89 -32.97 -29.03
C ARG A 9 52.61 -32.02 -27.86
N THR A 10 52.97 -32.27 -26.60
CA THR A 10 54.06 -33.07 -25.97
C THR A 10 53.76 -33.14 -24.45
N LEU A 11 53.75 -34.31 -23.77
CA LEU A 11 54.82 -34.84 -22.86
C LEU A 11 55.60 -33.77 -22.07
N ALA A 12 55.94 -33.85 -20.77
CA ALA A 12 55.73 -34.78 -19.67
C ALA A 12 56.30 -34.11 -18.37
N SER A 13 55.87 -34.60 -17.20
CA SER A 13 56.59 -34.64 -15.91
C SER A 13 57.07 -33.36 -15.20
N ALA A 14 56.53 -33.09 -14.00
CA ALA A 14 57.35 -32.77 -12.81
C ALA A 14 56.56 -32.94 -11.50
N LEU A 15 57.22 -33.56 -10.53
CA LEU A 15 56.76 -34.00 -9.22
C LEU A 15 56.64 -32.86 -8.17
N LEU A 16 55.66 -33.02 -7.28
CA LEU A 16 55.76 -33.02 -5.80
C LEU A 16 56.59 -31.92 -5.09
N ALA A 17 55.89 -31.00 -4.42
CA ALA A 17 56.23 -30.51 -3.06
C ALA A 17 55.06 -29.72 -2.46
N MET A 18 54.29 -30.38 -1.59
CA MET A 18 53.25 -29.77 -0.76
C MET A 18 53.93 -29.13 0.47
N ALA A 19 54.13 -27.81 0.44
CA ALA A 19 54.61 -27.06 1.59
C ALA A 19 53.43 -26.47 2.37
N LEU A 20 53.16 -27.05 3.54
CA LEU A 20 52.28 -26.53 4.58
C LEU A 20 52.83 -25.20 5.12
N LEU A 21 52.24 -24.08 4.68
CA LEU A 21 52.41 -22.76 5.29
C LEU A 21 51.30 -22.56 6.32
N LEU A 22 51.64 -22.78 7.59
CA LEU A 22 50.86 -22.33 8.74
C LEU A 22 50.88 -20.79 8.77
N PHE A 23 49.89 -20.16 8.17
CA PHE A 23 49.63 -18.74 8.37
C PHE A 23 49.06 -18.55 9.78
N ALA A 24 49.85 -17.90 10.64
CA ALA A 24 49.39 -17.34 11.89
C ALA A 24 48.31 -16.30 11.59
N ILE A 25 47.08 -16.55 12.05
CA ILE A 25 45.97 -15.59 11.97
C ILE A 25 46.17 -14.58 13.10
N PRO A 26 46.44 -13.29 12.83
CA PRO A 26 46.33 -12.27 13.86
C PRO A 26 44.86 -12.16 14.27
N SER A 27 44.60 -12.34 15.56
CA SER A 27 43.30 -12.14 16.19
C SER A 27 42.93 -10.66 16.06
N ALA A 28 42.11 -10.34 15.05
CA ALA A 28 41.52 -9.02 14.92
C ALA A 28 40.55 -8.82 16.09
N ARG A 29 40.88 -7.83 16.92
CA ARG A 29 40.02 -7.26 17.96
C ARG A 29 38.69 -6.84 17.32
N ALA A 30 37.60 -7.14 18.00
CA ALA A 30 36.29 -6.59 17.72
C ALA A 30 36.40 -5.05 17.68
N GLU A 31 36.18 -4.49 16.50
CA GLU A 31 35.81 -3.09 16.36
C GLU A 31 34.29 -3.08 16.51
N ASP A 32 33.83 -2.56 17.65
CA ASP A 32 32.46 -2.16 17.87
C ASP A 32 32.11 -1.10 16.82
N THR A 33 31.64 -1.55 15.66
CA THR A 33 31.02 -0.68 14.66
C THR A 33 29.72 -0.20 15.25
N LYS A 34 29.82 0.88 16.01
CA LYS A 34 28.74 1.76 16.39
C LYS A 34 28.06 2.17 15.08
N GLN A 35 26.94 1.53 14.75
CA GLN A 35 26.05 2.00 13.71
C GLN A 35 25.63 3.42 14.10
N GLU A 36 26.28 4.41 13.52
CA GLU A 36 25.67 5.72 13.34
C GLU A 36 24.43 5.49 12.48
N GLU A 37 23.27 5.51 13.13
CA GLU A 37 22.01 5.75 12.45
C GLU A 37 22.18 7.06 11.68
N ALA A 38 22.39 6.94 10.37
CA ALA A 38 22.35 8.06 9.45
C ALA A 38 21.00 8.73 9.65
N LYS A 39 21.02 9.89 10.31
CA LYS A 39 19.89 10.78 10.49
C LYS A 39 19.42 11.17 9.09
N GLN A 40 18.45 10.43 8.57
CA GLN A 40 17.84 10.70 7.27
C GLN A 40 17.38 12.16 7.29
N GLU A 41 17.96 12.95 6.40
CA GLU A 41 17.55 14.33 6.18
C GLU A 41 16.07 14.31 5.83
N ALA A 42 15.23 14.91 6.68
CA ALA A 42 13.79 14.89 6.50
C ALA A 42 13.45 15.52 5.15
N VAL A 43 12.91 14.73 4.23
CA VAL A 43 12.44 15.23 2.93
C VAL A 43 11.32 16.22 3.21
N GLY A 44 11.60 17.51 3.06
CA GLY A 44 10.65 18.59 3.28
C GLY A 44 9.51 18.59 2.26
N LEU A 45 8.42 19.28 2.59
CA LEU A 45 7.33 19.46 1.64
C LEU A 45 7.79 20.20 0.38
N PRO A 46 7.31 19.79 -0.81
CA PRO A 46 7.58 20.50 -2.04
C PRO A 46 7.07 21.93 -2.01
N HIS A 47 7.70 22.78 -2.82
CA HIS A 47 7.27 24.17 -2.98
C HIS A 47 6.12 24.30 -3.99
N CYS A 48 5.33 25.36 -3.83
CA CYS A 48 4.28 25.71 -4.78
C CYS A 48 4.90 26.24 -6.09
N PRO A 49 4.45 25.80 -7.29
CA PRO A 49 5.07 26.20 -8.55
C PRO A 49 4.79 27.66 -8.92
N VAL A 50 3.73 28.25 -8.34
CA VAL A 50 3.32 29.63 -8.57
C VAL A 50 3.91 30.58 -7.53
N HIS A 51 4.16 30.09 -6.31
CA HIS A 51 4.72 30.88 -5.22
C HIS A 51 5.80 30.06 -4.49
N SER A 52 7.05 30.18 -4.95
CA SER A 52 8.16 29.33 -4.52
C SER A 52 8.49 29.39 -3.03
N ASP A 53 8.12 30.46 -2.32
CA ASP A 53 8.40 30.60 -0.88
C ASP A 53 7.40 29.82 0.00
N HIS A 54 6.34 29.28 -0.59
CA HIS A 54 5.29 28.58 0.15
C HIS A 54 5.31 27.08 -0.19
N THR A 55 5.13 26.23 0.81
CA THR A 55 4.96 24.78 0.63
C THR A 55 3.56 24.44 0.13
N VAL A 56 3.44 23.27 -0.49
CA VAL A 56 2.16 22.80 -1.02
C VAL A 56 1.13 22.46 0.06
N ASN A 57 -0.15 22.61 -0.29
CA ASN A 57 -1.28 21.97 0.37
C ASN A 57 -1.75 20.83 -0.54
N PHE A 58 -1.68 19.57 -0.08
CA PHE A 58 -2.04 18.41 -0.88
C PHE A 58 -3.53 18.33 -1.25
N ARG A 59 -4.37 19.19 -0.66
CA ARG A 59 -5.80 19.32 -0.98
C ARG A 59 -6.07 20.23 -2.17
N ILE A 60 -5.09 21.05 -2.58
CA ILE A 60 -5.26 22.04 -3.64
C ILE A 60 -4.38 21.63 -4.80
N TYR A 61 -5.02 21.17 -5.87
CA TYR A 61 -4.29 20.62 -7.01
C TYR A 61 -5.04 20.73 -8.32
N SER A 62 -4.30 20.60 -9.41
CA SER A 62 -4.81 20.41 -10.76
C SER A 62 -4.22 19.14 -11.35
N ASP A 63 -5.07 18.31 -11.96
CA ASP A 63 -4.62 17.12 -12.67
C ASP A 63 -4.17 17.50 -14.09
N THR A 64 -2.98 17.05 -14.47
CA THR A 64 -2.41 17.24 -15.82
C THR A 64 -2.10 15.89 -16.46
N ALA A 65 -1.74 15.87 -17.75
CA ALA A 65 -1.38 14.65 -18.46
C ALA A 65 -0.20 13.90 -17.81
N ASP A 66 0.78 14.62 -17.24
CA ASP A 66 1.93 14.02 -16.55
C ASP A 66 1.75 14.01 -15.02
N GLY A 67 0.51 14.10 -14.54
CA GLY A 67 0.15 13.90 -13.14
C GLY A 67 -0.28 15.17 -12.42
N ARG A 68 -0.46 15.04 -11.11
CA ARG A 68 -1.04 16.08 -10.25
C ARG A 68 -0.01 17.16 -9.91
N VAL A 69 -0.43 18.41 -10.02
CA VAL A 69 0.34 19.59 -9.58
C VAL A 69 -0.35 20.17 -8.36
N PHE A 70 0.38 20.35 -7.27
CA PHE A 70 -0.14 20.84 -5.99
C PHE A 70 0.22 22.31 -5.75
N PHE A 71 -0.64 23.01 -5.02
CA PHE A 71 -0.52 24.45 -4.78
C PHE A 71 -0.67 24.77 -3.29
N CYS A 72 -0.14 25.91 -2.87
CA CYS A 72 -0.32 26.38 -1.50
C CYS A 72 -1.74 26.93 -1.25
N CYS A 73 -2.41 27.44 -2.29
CA CYS A 73 -3.74 28.04 -2.20
C CYS A 73 -4.51 28.00 -3.54
N GLU A 74 -5.83 28.19 -3.48
CA GLU A 74 -6.73 28.24 -4.65
C GLU A 74 -6.35 29.34 -5.65
N GLY A 75 -5.79 30.46 -5.16
CA GLY A 75 -5.30 31.53 -6.03
C GLY A 75 -4.12 31.09 -6.90
N CYS A 76 -3.20 30.31 -6.35
CA CYS A 76 -2.09 29.73 -7.09
C CYS A 76 -2.58 28.68 -8.10
N LYS A 77 -3.51 27.81 -7.69
CA LYS A 77 -4.18 26.88 -8.60
C LYS A 77 -4.81 27.61 -9.78
N GLY A 78 -5.60 28.66 -9.51
CA GLY A 78 -6.25 29.45 -10.56
C GLY A 78 -5.28 30.21 -11.46
N ALA A 79 -4.12 30.64 -10.96
CA ALA A 79 -3.07 31.25 -11.78
C ALA A 79 -2.38 30.21 -12.69
N PHE A 80 -2.14 29.00 -12.18
CA PHE A 80 -1.62 27.90 -12.97
C PHE A 80 -2.61 27.46 -14.06
N ASP A 81 -3.88 27.27 -13.72
CA ASP A 81 -4.90 26.80 -14.66
C ASP A 81 -5.10 27.74 -15.87
N LYS A 82 -4.81 29.05 -15.70
CA LYS A 82 -4.85 30.04 -16.78
C LYS A 82 -3.65 29.95 -17.73
N GLU A 83 -2.46 29.73 -17.19
CA GLU A 83 -1.20 29.79 -17.93
C GLU A 83 -0.23 28.67 -17.50
N PRO A 84 -0.58 27.38 -17.67
CA PRO A 84 0.20 26.28 -17.09
C PRO A 84 1.63 26.22 -17.65
N GLY A 85 1.80 26.56 -18.94
CA GLY A 85 3.09 26.57 -19.62
C GLY A 85 4.13 27.49 -18.97
N LYS A 86 3.69 28.57 -18.30
CA LYS A 86 4.57 29.52 -17.59
C LYS A 86 5.31 28.88 -16.42
N TYR A 87 4.74 27.83 -15.82
CA TYR A 87 5.24 27.22 -14.60
C TYR A 87 5.95 25.88 -14.85
N SER A 88 6.21 25.50 -16.10
CA SER A 88 6.72 24.17 -16.48
C SER A 88 7.97 23.73 -15.70
N GLU A 89 8.96 24.62 -15.55
CA GLU A 89 10.19 24.32 -14.81
C GLU A 89 9.92 24.09 -13.32
N ALA A 90 9.10 24.94 -12.70
CA ALA A 90 8.72 24.82 -11.30
C ALA A 90 7.85 23.57 -11.03
N VAL A 91 7.00 23.19 -11.99
CA VAL A 91 6.21 21.95 -11.94
C VAL A 91 7.12 20.72 -12.01
N ASN A 92 8.11 20.71 -12.91
CA ASN A 92 9.05 19.59 -13.00
C ASN A 92 9.84 19.44 -11.70
N LYS A 93 10.32 20.54 -11.13
CA LYS A 93 10.98 20.53 -9.81
C LYS A 93 10.06 19.97 -8.72
N GLN A 94 8.81 20.41 -8.66
CA GLN A 94 7.84 19.88 -7.70
C GLN A 94 7.66 18.36 -7.88
N ARG A 95 7.54 17.88 -9.12
CA ARG A 95 7.37 16.43 -9.40
C ARG A 95 8.58 15.62 -8.94
N GLU A 96 9.80 16.13 -9.10
CA GLU A 96 11.02 15.50 -8.58
C GLU A 96 11.01 15.43 -7.04
N GLU A 97 10.56 16.50 -6.37
CA GLU A 97 10.43 16.54 -4.91
C GLU A 97 9.34 15.57 -4.42
N LEU A 98 8.18 15.54 -5.08
CA LEU A 98 7.08 14.60 -4.80
C LEU A 98 7.50 13.14 -4.99
N GLY A 99 8.37 12.84 -5.96
CA GLY A 99 8.89 11.50 -6.19
C GLY A 99 9.76 10.97 -5.04
N LYS A 100 10.23 11.85 -4.15
CA LYS A 100 11.01 11.50 -2.95
C LYS A 100 10.14 11.27 -1.71
N LEU A 101 8.85 11.63 -1.77
CA LEU A 101 7.94 11.47 -0.67
C LEU A 101 7.35 10.06 -0.62
N GLU A 102 7.21 9.54 0.60
CA GLU A 102 6.48 8.31 0.86
C GLU A 102 4.97 8.53 0.60
N LYS A 103 4.36 7.62 -0.17
CA LYS A 103 2.92 7.56 -0.36
C LYS A 103 2.37 6.26 0.20
N VAL A 104 1.17 6.33 0.74
CA VAL A 104 0.44 5.17 1.26
C VAL A 104 -0.84 5.01 0.46
N GLN A 105 -1.07 3.80 -0.05
CA GLN A 105 -2.35 3.48 -0.69
C GLN A 105 -3.44 3.36 0.38
N ILE A 106 -4.51 4.11 0.20
CA ILE A 106 -5.65 4.17 1.12
C ILE A 106 -6.95 3.67 0.48
N LYS A 107 -7.07 3.70 -0.86
CA LYS A 107 -8.26 3.26 -1.59
C LYS A 107 -7.93 2.22 -2.65
N CYS A 108 -8.91 1.37 -2.91
CA CYS A 108 -8.89 0.41 -3.99
C CYS A 108 -9.20 1.11 -5.33
N PRO A 109 -8.40 0.89 -6.39
CA PRO A 109 -8.62 1.54 -7.69
C PRO A 109 -9.87 1.05 -8.43
N VAL A 110 -10.39 -0.14 -8.08
CA VAL A 110 -11.59 -0.71 -8.69
C VAL A 110 -12.85 -0.23 -7.98
N THR A 111 -12.90 -0.31 -6.67
CA THR A 111 -14.14 -0.04 -5.90
C THR A 111 -14.19 1.35 -5.28
N GLY A 112 -13.06 2.06 -5.18
CA GLY A 112 -12.93 3.31 -4.44
C GLY A 112 -13.01 3.17 -2.91
N LYS A 113 -13.29 1.97 -2.40
CA LYS A 113 -13.37 1.67 -0.96
C LYS A 113 -11.97 1.58 -0.32
N PRO A 114 -11.86 1.66 1.02
CA PRO A 114 -10.59 1.45 1.71
C PRO A 114 -9.95 0.12 1.33
N ILE A 115 -8.62 0.06 1.19
CA ILE A 115 -7.95 -1.20 0.88
C ILE A 115 -7.97 -2.18 2.07
N ASP A 116 -7.87 -3.47 1.78
CA ASP A 116 -7.32 -4.46 2.69
C ASP A 116 -5.82 -4.64 2.37
N PRO A 117 -4.88 -4.23 3.25
CA PRO A 117 -3.45 -4.40 3.02
C PRO A 117 -2.98 -5.86 2.82
N GLY A 118 -3.81 -6.83 3.21
CA GLY A 118 -3.62 -8.26 3.00
C GLY A 118 -4.00 -8.76 1.61
N VAL A 119 -4.79 -7.99 0.85
CA VAL A 119 -5.16 -8.31 -0.53
C VAL A 119 -4.36 -7.42 -1.47
N TRP A 120 -3.33 -7.96 -2.10
CA TRP A 120 -2.46 -7.20 -2.99
C TRP A 120 -1.79 -8.08 -4.03
N PHE A 121 -1.30 -7.44 -5.09
CA PHE A 121 -0.39 -8.05 -6.04
C PHE A 121 0.69 -7.04 -6.46
N GLU A 122 1.73 -7.51 -7.16
CA GLU A 122 2.78 -6.64 -7.69
C GLU A 122 2.39 -6.10 -9.07
N TYR A 123 2.14 -4.80 -9.16
CA TYR A 123 1.80 -4.10 -10.39
C TYR A 123 2.93 -3.14 -10.76
N LYS A 124 3.57 -3.34 -11.91
CA LYS A 124 4.68 -2.51 -12.41
C LYS A 124 5.83 -2.33 -11.39
N GLY A 125 6.13 -3.38 -10.62
CA GLY A 125 7.19 -3.39 -9.61
C GLY A 125 6.80 -2.77 -8.26
N GLU A 126 5.54 -2.38 -8.08
CA GLU A 126 5.03 -1.82 -6.82
C GLU A 126 3.89 -2.66 -6.26
N LYS A 127 3.76 -2.67 -4.93
CA LYS A 127 2.63 -3.31 -4.25
C LYS A 127 1.36 -2.49 -4.53
N LEU A 128 0.37 -3.12 -5.16
CA LEU A 128 -0.97 -2.57 -5.34
C LEU A 128 -1.99 -3.41 -4.56
N ALA A 129 -2.64 -2.78 -3.59
CA ALA A 129 -3.63 -3.40 -2.71
C ALA A 129 -5.07 -3.14 -3.18
N PHE A 130 -5.98 -4.02 -2.78
CA PHE A 130 -7.37 -4.01 -3.19
C PHE A 130 -8.30 -4.11 -1.98
N TYR A 131 -9.56 -3.74 -2.18
CA TYR A 131 -10.58 -3.89 -1.16
C TYR A 131 -10.84 -5.37 -0.84
N ASP A 132 -10.88 -6.21 -1.88
CA ASP A 132 -11.09 -7.65 -1.79
C ASP A 132 -10.48 -8.38 -3.01
N GLY A 133 -10.56 -9.71 -3.00
CA GLY A 133 -10.01 -10.56 -4.06
C GLY A 133 -10.72 -10.39 -5.41
N PHE A 134 -12.00 -9.99 -5.42
CA PHE A 134 -12.75 -9.75 -6.65
C PHE A 134 -12.24 -8.50 -7.36
N ALA A 135 -12.09 -7.40 -6.62
CA ALA A 135 -11.51 -6.16 -7.13
C ALA A 135 -10.07 -6.38 -7.65
N CYS A 136 -9.27 -7.21 -6.97
CA CYS A 136 -7.96 -7.61 -7.47
C CYS A 136 -8.07 -8.36 -8.81
N GLY A 137 -8.99 -9.32 -8.90
CA GLY A 137 -9.25 -10.08 -10.12
C GLY A 137 -9.72 -9.22 -11.30
N ASP A 138 -10.65 -8.29 -11.06
CA ASP A 138 -11.16 -7.37 -12.08
C ASP A 138 -10.04 -6.49 -12.66
N PHE A 139 -9.16 -5.97 -11.79
CA PHE A 139 -8.01 -5.17 -12.21
C PHE A 139 -7.00 -5.98 -13.03
N LEU A 140 -6.75 -7.24 -12.64
CA LEU A 140 -5.82 -8.12 -13.36
C LEU A 140 -6.37 -8.56 -14.72
N LYS A 141 -7.69 -8.69 -14.85
CA LYS A 141 -8.37 -9.06 -16.09
C LYS A 141 -8.31 -7.93 -17.12
N ASP A 142 -8.56 -6.69 -16.68
CA ASP A 142 -8.44 -5.49 -17.50
C ASP A 142 -8.16 -4.28 -16.61
N ASP A 143 -6.94 -3.73 -16.70
CA ASP A 143 -6.53 -2.59 -15.87
C ASP A 143 -6.95 -1.24 -16.47
N GLN A 144 -7.26 -1.18 -17.77
CA GLN A 144 -7.50 0.07 -18.49
C GLN A 144 -8.64 0.93 -17.89
N PRO A 145 -9.75 0.35 -17.38
CA PRO A 145 -10.80 1.13 -16.73
C PRO A 145 -10.38 1.77 -15.40
N TYR A 146 -9.33 1.25 -14.76
CA TYR A 146 -8.99 1.54 -13.37
C TYR A 146 -7.66 2.28 -13.20
N VAL A 147 -6.75 2.23 -14.18
CA VAL A 147 -5.45 2.90 -14.09
C VAL A 147 -5.55 4.40 -13.83
N SER A 148 -6.59 5.05 -14.35
CA SER A 148 -6.84 6.48 -14.10
C SER A 148 -7.25 6.78 -12.66
N ASN A 149 -7.83 5.80 -11.95
CA ASN A 149 -8.24 5.94 -10.54
C ASN A 149 -7.05 5.86 -9.58
N LEU A 150 -5.90 5.33 -10.02
CA LEU A 150 -4.71 5.20 -9.18
C LEU A 150 -4.27 6.55 -8.59
N LYS A 151 -4.44 7.66 -9.32
CA LYS A 151 -4.09 9.01 -8.83
C LYS A 151 -4.85 9.41 -7.56
N ASP A 152 -6.01 8.83 -7.30
CA ASP A 152 -6.89 9.12 -6.16
C ASP A 152 -6.80 8.05 -5.06
N CYS A 153 -5.97 7.03 -5.26
CA CYS A 153 -5.84 5.89 -4.35
C CYS A 153 -4.81 6.11 -3.23
N TYR A 154 -3.99 7.16 -3.32
CA TYR A 154 -2.85 7.37 -2.43
C TYR A 154 -2.97 8.67 -1.64
N THR A 155 -2.34 8.67 -0.48
CA THR A 155 -2.10 9.87 0.33
C THR A 155 -0.60 10.05 0.56
N TYR A 156 -0.15 11.30 0.66
CA TYR A 156 1.20 11.65 1.11
C TYR A 156 1.31 11.68 2.64
N GLN A 157 0.19 11.53 3.36
CA GLN A 157 0.21 11.34 4.80
C GLN A 157 0.71 9.94 5.15
N SER A 158 2.02 9.74 5.23
CA SER A 158 2.60 8.46 5.64
C SER A 158 2.73 8.29 7.15
N LYS A 159 2.69 9.40 7.91
CA LYS A 159 2.88 9.43 9.38
C LYS A 159 1.66 9.98 10.11
N CYS A 160 1.47 9.50 11.33
CA CYS A 160 0.41 9.91 12.23
C CYS A 160 0.73 11.31 12.82
N PRO A 161 -0.20 12.28 12.74
CA PRO A 161 0.04 13.65 13.23
C PRO A 161 0.12 13.73 14.76
N VAL A 162 -0.35 12.70 15.47
CA VAL A 162 -0.34 12.65 16.94
C VAL A 162 0.96 12.06 17.48
N SER A 163 1.53 11.05 16.81
CA SER A 163 2.64 10.24 17.34
C SER A 163 3.85 10.11 16.42
N GLY A 164 3.77 10.56 15.17
CA GLY A 164 4.81 10.39 14.15
C GLY A 164 4.98 8.96 13.60
N LYS A 165 4.26 7.96 14.15
CA LYS A 165 4.35 6.57 13.69
C LYS A 165 3.67 6.38 12.33
N PRO A 166 4.03 5.34 11.54
CA PRO A 166 3.35 5.02 10.30
C PRO A 166 1.82 4.90 10.47
N ILE A 167 1.07 5.38 9.48
CA ILE A 167 -0.39 5.34 9.52
C ILE A 167 -0.94 3.91 9.38
N ASN A 168 -2.13 3.70 9.92
CA ASN A 168 -2.97 2.54 9.67
C ASN A 168 -4.19 3.01 8.87
N VAL A 169 -4.40 2.44 7.69
CA VAL A 169 -5.46 2.86 6.75
C VAL A 169 -6.88 2.72 7.32
N PHE A 170 -7.06 1.86 8.33
CA PHE A 170 -8.35 1.65 9.00
C PHE A 170 -8.60 2.65 10.15
N LYS A 171 -7.61 3.45 10.53
CA LYS A 171 -7.71 4.41 11.63
C LYS A 171 -7.66 5.81 11.05
N HIS A 172 -8.82 6.38 10.81
CA HIS A 172 -8.94 7.71 10.23
C HIS A 172 -10.08 8.50 10.86
N PHE A 173 -10.05 9.82 10.64
CA PHE A 173 -11.08 10.78 11.01
C PHE A 173 -11.29 11.69 9.82
N THR A 174 -12.54 11.93 9.43
CA THR A 174 -12.87 12.88 8.36
C THR A 174 -13.37 14.16 9.00
N THR A 175 -12.68 15.26 8.73
CA THR A 175 -13.07 16.61 9.19
C THR A 175 -14.33 17.09 8.45
N GLU A 176 -14.96 18.13 8.99
CA GLU A 176 -16.19 18.70 8.41
C GLU A 176 -15.97 19.24 6.99
N ASP A 177 -14.77 19.74 6.69
CA ASP A 177 -14.34 20.22 5.37
C ASP A 177 -13.84 19.10 4.45
N GLY A 178 -14.08 17.83 4.81
CA GLY A 178 -13.88 16.67 3.95
C GLY A 178 -12.45 16.13 3.87
N LEU A 179 -11.52 16.62 4.70
CA LEU A 179 -10.18 16.03 4.80
C LEU A 179 -10.23 14.76 5.66
N THR A 180 -9.82 13.63 5.08
CA THR A 180 -9.57 12.41 5.85
C THR A 180 -8.14 12.39 6.37
N VAL A 181 -8.01 12.38 7.70
CA VAL A 181 -6.75 12.30 8.45
C VAL A 181 -6.57 10.87 8.95
N TYR A 182 -5.42 10.26 8.68
CA TYR A 182 -5.06 8.90 9.08
C TYR A 182 -4.15 8.87 10.32
N PHE A 183 -4.27 7.81 11.11
CA PHE A 183 -3.60 7.62 12.39
C PHE A 183 -2.98 6.23 12.51
N CYS A 184 -2.01 6.06 13.39
CA CYS A 184 -1.41 4.75 13.65
C CYS A 184 -2.33 3.83 14.49
N CYS A 185 -3.25 4.40 15.28
CA CYS A 185 -4.11 3.65 16.20
C CYS A 185 -5.39 4.42 16.58
N GLY A 186 -6.33 3.71 17.19
CA GLY A 186 -7.61 4.28 17.65
C GLY A 186 -7.45 5.39 18.71
N ASN A 187 -6.46 5.27 19.61
CA ASN A 187 -6.22 6.31 20.63
C ASN A 187 -5.78 7.64 20.01
N CYS A 188 -4.96 7.60 18.95
CA CYS A 188 -4.57 8.82 18.24
C CYS A 188 -5.75 9.44 17.50
N CYS A 189 -6.58 8.62 16.84
CA CYS A 189 -7.81 9.10 16.21
C CYS A 189 -8.75 9.76 17.23
N ALA A 190 -8.99 9.12 18.38
CA ALA A 190 -9.82 9.66 19.44
C ALA A 190 -9.24 10.94 20.08
N ALA A 191 -7.91 11.04 20.20
CA ALA A 191 -7.25 12.25 20.70
C ALA A 191 -7.42 13.42 19.73
N PHE A 192 -7.29 13.15 18.42
CA PHE A 192 -7.52 14.15 17.38
C PHE A 192 -8.98 14.61 17.33
N ALA A 193 -9.93 13.68 17.37
CA ALA A 193 -11.36 14.01 17.34
C ALA A 193 -11.80 14.93 18.50
N LYS A 194 -11.12 14.87 19.66
CA LYS A 194 -11.39 15.73 20.82
C LYS A 194 -10.86 17.15 20.67
N ASP A 195 -9.73 17.30 19.98
CA ASP A 195 -9.06 18.59 19.81
C ASP A 195 -8.25 18.58 18.50
N PRO A 196 -8.91 18.77 17.34
CA PRO A 196 -8.21 18.81 16.06
C PRO A 196 -7.22 19.98 15.98
N GLY A 197 -7.58 21.11 16.62
CA GLY A 197 -6.78 22.34 16.65
C GLY A 197 -5.39 22.13 17.24
N LYS A 198 -5.26 21.26 18.24
CA LYS A 198 -3.96 20.88 18.82
C LYS A 198 -2.99 20.26 17.81
N TYR A 199 -3.49 19.63 16.74
CA TYR A 199 -2.68 18.93 15.74
C TYR A 199 -2.61 19.67 14.40
N ALA A 200 -3.11 20.90 14.32
CA ALA A 200 -3.16 21.69 13.10
C ALA A 200 -1.75 21.99 12.54
N ASP A 201 -0.79 22.35 13.39
CA ASP A 201 0.58 22.62 12.95
C ASP A 201 1.27 21.37 12.42
N ALA A 202 1.12 20.23 13.11
CA ALA A 202 1.66 18.94 12.66
C ALA A 202 1.07 18.52 11.30
N LEU A 203 -0.23 18.73 11.10
CA LEU A 203 -0.88 18.46 9.82
C LEU A 203 -0.43 19.43 8.72
N LYS A 204 -0.25 20.71 9.04
CA LYS A 204 0.27 21.71 8.11
C LYS A 204 1.69 21.38 7.66
N GLU A 205 2.56 20.93 8.56
CA GLU A 205 3.92 20.44 8.24
C GLU A 205 3.91 19.18 7.36
N MET A 206 2.82 18.40 7.39
CA MET A 206 2.59 17.26 6.51
C MET A 206 1.88 17.64 5.19
N GLY A 207 1.55 18.91 4.99
CA GLY A 207 0.90 19.41 3.77
C GLY A 207 -0.64 19.30 3.78
N TYR A 208 -1.24 19.12 4.96
CA TYR A 208 -2.68 18.95 5.18
C TYR A 208 -3.24 20.00 6.15
N PRO A 209 -3.07 21.31 5.88
CA PRO A 209 -3.59 22.33 6.78
C PRO A 209 -5.11 22.17 6.99
N ILE A 210 -5.53 22.38 8.23
CA ILE A 210 -6.93 22.39 8.66
C ILE A 210 -7.28 23.77 9.22
N ASP A 211 -8.44 24.28 8.85
CA ASP A 211 -8.97 25.55 9.35
C ASP A 211 -9.75 25.26 10.64
N VAL A 212 -9.05 25.30 11.78
CA VAL A 212 -9.69 25.14 13.09
C VAL A 212 -9.68 26.49 13.80
N PRO A 213 -10.85 27.03 14.23
CA PRO A 213 -10.87 28.25 15.02
C PRO A 213 -10.12 28.03 16.34
N ALA A 214 -9.21 28.95 16.67
CA ALA A 214 -8.37 28.84 17.85
C ALA A 214 -9.15 29.13 19.15
N LYS A 215 -9.13 28.12 20.05
CA LYS A 215 -9.10 28.16 21.53
C LYS A 215 -10.37 28.01 22.39
N GLN A 216 -10.12 27.17 23.42
CA GLN A 216 -10.50 27.21 24.84
C GLN A 216 -11.76 26.49 25.32
N GLY A 217 -11.52 25.29 25.86
CA GLY A 217 -12.04 24.78 27.14
C GLY A 217 -13.50 25.07 27.48
N GLY A 218 -14.34 24.04 27.38
CA GLY A 218 -15.67 24.06 27.97
C GLY A 218 -16.54 22.95 27.41
N ASP A 219 -16.70 21.92 28.23
CA ASP A 219 -17.86 21.05 28.42
C ASP A 219 -18.47 20.33 27.21
N ALA A 220 -18.35 19.01 27.30
CA ALA A 220 -18.72 18.03 26.31
C ALA A 220 -20.21 18.05 25.95
N GLU A 221 -20.47 18.11 24.64
CA GLU A 221 -21.59 17.43 24.04
C GLU A 221 -21.05 16.28 23.19
N LYS A 222 -21.47 15.05 23.55
CA LYS A 222 -20.98 13.77 23.05
C LYS A 222 -21.47 13.51 21.62
N PRO A 223 -20.58 13.32 20.62
CA PRO A 223 -20.91 12.59 19.40
C PRO A 223 -20.61 11.09 19.58
N ALA A 224 -21.25 10.29 18.73
CA ALA A 224 -21.55 8.87 18.90
C ALA A 224 -20.39 7.99 19.38
N ALA A 225 -20.74 7.13 20.35
CA ALA A 225 -19.93 5.99 20.73
C ALA A 225 -19.94 4.98 19.58
N ASP A 226 -18.80 4.80 18.93
CA ASP A 226 -18.43 3.45 18.49
C ASP A 226 -18.03 2.69 19.75
N GLU A 227 -18.77 1.63 20.05
CA GLU A 227 -18.53 0.77 21.19
C GLU A 227 -17.10 0.20 21.18
N LYS A 228 -16.48 0.23 22.36
CA LYS A 228 -15.29 -0.55 22.70
C LYS A 228 -15.60 -2.05 22.48
N PRO A 229 -14.68 -2.86 21.93
CA PRO A 229 -14.88 -4.30 21.86
C PRO A 229 -14.72 -4.88 23.27
N GLU A 230 -15.83 -4.97 24.00
CA GLU A 230 -15.96 -5.85 25.16
C GLU A 230 -16.74 -7.08 24.72
N ASP A 231 -16.00 -8.17 24.60
CA ASP A 231 -16.41 -9.58 24.67
C ASP A 231 -17.92 -9.83 24.70
N LYS A 232 -18.56 -9.70 23.53
CA LYS A 232 -19.87 -10.25 23.22
C LYS A 232 -19.85 -10.68 21.76
N GLU A 233 -20.27 -11.93 21.56
CA GLU A 233 -20.43 -12.59 20.28
C GLU A 233 -20.92 -11.63 19.19
N THR A 234 -20.17 -11.59 18.09
CA THR A 234 -20.58 -10.98 16.82
C THR A 234 -22.01 -11.40 16.47
N PRO A 235 -22.94 -10.45 16.23
CA PRO A 235 -24.20 -10.78 15.58
C PRO A 235 -23.88 -11.27 14.16
N LYS A 236 -24.08 -12.57 13.94
CA LYS A 236 -23.74 -13.33 12.73
C LYS A 236 -24.49 -12.90 11.46
N ASP A 237 -25.30 -11.84 11.50
CA ASP A 237 -26.47 -11.73 10.62
C ASP A 237 -26.48 -10.55 9.63
N GLN A 238 -25.38 -9.79 9.44
CA GLN A 238 -25.32 -8.79 8.35
C GLN A 238 -24.03 -8.75 7.52
N VAL A 239 -23.26 -9.84 7.51
CA VAL A 239 -22.76 -10.30 6.20
C VAL A 239 -24.02 -10.64 5.42
N ALA A 240 -24.26 -10.04 4.26
CA ALA A 240 -25.30 -10.51 3.36
C ALA A 240 -25.20 -12.03 3.35
N LYS A 241 -26.26 -12.69 3.84
CA LYS A 241 -26.33 -14.12 3.95
C LYS A 241 -26.23 -14.61 2.50
N PHE A 242 -25.01 -14.88 2.05
CA PHE A 242 -24.74 -15.54 0.79
C PHE A 242 -25.22 -16.97 1.04
N GLU A 243 -26.53 -17.17 0.97
CA GLU A 243 -27.13 -18.49 0.98
C GLU A 243 -26.62 -19.17 -0.29
N GLY A 244 -25.55 -19.95 -0.13
CA GLY A 244 -24.78 -20.52 -1.24
C GLY A 244 -23.32 -20.07 -1.29
N LEU A 245 -22.61 -19.93 -0.17
CA LEU A 245 -21.14 -19.86 -0.21
C LEU A 245 -20.57 -21.12 -0.89
N PRO A 246 -19.62 -20.98 -1.83
CA PRO A 246 -19.08 -22.13 -2.53
C PRO A 246 -18.25 -23.01 -1.59
N PRO A 247 -18.09 -24.31 -1.93
CA PRO A 247 -17.28 -25.23 -1.13
C PRO A 247 -15.80 -24.84 -1.21
N CYS A 248 -15.03 -25.12 -0.15
CA CYS A 248 -13.58 -25.01 -0.22
C CYS A 248 -12.98 -26.05 -1.18
N ALA A 249 -12.04 -25.63 -2.03
CA ALA A 249 -11.40 -26.51 -3.00
C ALA A 249 -10.59 -27.66 -2.37
N VAL A 250 -10.05 -27.46 -1.17
CA VAL A 250 -9.27 -28.49 -0.43
C VAL A 250 -10.16 -29.28 0.53
N ASN A 251 -11.19 -28.65 1.10
CA ASN A 251 -12.13 -29.29 2.02
C ASN A 251 -13.58 -28.99 1.62
N PRO A 252 -14.17 -29.75 0.68
CA PRO A 252 -15.47 -29.45 0.10
C PRO A 252 -16.64 -29.40 1.09
N GLY A 253 -16.50 -30.00 2.28
CA GLY A 253 -17.51 -29.95 3.34
C GLY A 253 -17.52 -28.64 4.14
N SER A 254 -16.55 -27.74 3.90
CA SER A 254 -16.40 -26.47 4.62
C SER A 254 -16.69 -25.28 3.72
N LYS A 255 -17.34 -24.27 4.29
CA LYS A 255 -17.59 -22.98 3.65
C LYS A 255 -16.30 -22.19 3.55
N VAL A 256 -16.13 -21.45 2.45
CA VAL A 256 -14.96 -20.60 2.24
C VAL A 256 -14.98 -19.34 3.08
N ASP A 257 -13.79 -18.85 3.40
CA ASP A 257 -13.50 -17.49 3.81
C ASP A 257 -12.87 -16.78 2.60
N PHE A 258 -13.54 -15.78 2.04
CA PHE A 258 -13.06 -15.08 0.84
C PHE A 258 -11.74 -14.32 1.05
N THR A 259 -11.33 -14.09 2.29
CA THR A 259 -10.00 -13.53 2.61
C THR A 259 -8.89 -14.58 2.53
N LYS A 260 -9.23 -15.86 2.37
CA LYS A 260 -8.29 -16.98 2.23
C LYS A 260 -8.41 -17.49 0.80
N PHE A 261 -7.53 -17.02 -0.07
CA PHE A 261 -7.53 -17.42 -1.47
C PHE A 261 -6.12 -17.64 -2.00
N PHE A 262 -6.05 -18.29 -3.16
CA PHE A 262 -4.84 -18.53 -3.94
C PHE A 262 -5.19 -18.20 -5.38
N LEU A 263 -4.41 -17.34 -6.01
CA LEU A 263 -4.68 -16.88 -7.36
C LEU A 263 -4.11 -17.86 -8.39
N THR A 264 -4.92 -18.26 -9.36
CA THR A 264 -4.53 -19.10 -10.51
C THR A 264 -4.76 -18.34 -11.81
N GLU A 265 -4.25 -18.87 -12.94
CA GLU A 265 -4.46 -18.26 -14.26
C GLU A 265 -5.94 -18.12 -14.61
N ASP A 266 -6.82 -19.04 -14.18
CA ASP A 266 -8.28 -18.93 -14.38
C ASP A 266 -9.01 -18.29 -13.17
N GLY A 267 -8.32 -17.53 -12.33
CA GLY A 267 -8.91 -16.72 -11.26
C GLY A 267 -8.65 -17.24 -9.83
N PRO A 268 -9.26 -16.59 -8.82
CA PRO A 268 -9.04 -16.93 -7.41
C PRO A 268 -9.70 -18.25 -7.02
N VAL A 269 -8.96 -19.05 -6.25
CA VAL A 269 -9.46 -20.24 -5.55
C VAL A 269 -9.57 -19.91 -4.07
N TYR A 270 -10.74 -20.10 -3.48
CA TYR A 270 -11.04 -19.72 -2.11
C TYR A 270 -10.99 -20.92 -1.14
N PHE A 271 -10.64 -20.68 0.12
CA PHE A 271 -10.43 -21.72 1.11
C PHE A 271 -11.17 -21.43 2.42
N CYS A 272 -11.51 -22.47 3.16
CA CYS A 272 -12.11 -22.33 4.48
C CYS A 272 -11.10 -21.84 5.54
N CYS A 273 -9.81 -21.98 5.30
CA CYS A 273 -8.75 -21.58 6.24
C CYS A 273 -7.40 -21.40 5.54
N GLY A 274 -6.44 -20.79 6.27
CA GLY A 274 -5.07 -20.60 5.78
C GLY A 274 -4.30 -21.91 5.55
N ASN A 275 -4.59 -22.98 6.30
CA ASN A 275 -3.92 -24.26 6.10
C ASN A 275 -4.31 -24.91 4.76
N CYS A 276 -5.59 -24.84 4.38
CA CYS A 276 -6.05 -25.28 3.07
C CYS A 276 -5.40 -24.48 1.94
N CYS A 277 -5.24 -23.16 2.10
CA CYS A 277 -4.50 -22.34 1.13
C CYS A 277 -3.03 -22.81 1.01
N ALA A 278 -2.36 -23.05 2.14
CA ALA A 278 -0.98 -23.54 2.15
C ALA A 278 -0.82 -24.96 1.58
N GLU A 279 -1.80 -25.84 1.76
CA GLU A 279 -1.81 -27.18 1.16
C GLU A 279 -2.07 -27.13 -0.34
N PHE A 280 -2.97 -26.26 -0.79
CA PHE A 280 -3.25 -26.04 -2.21
C PHE A 280 -2.01 -25.51 -2.94
N ALA A 281 -1.31 -24.53 -2.36
CA ALA A 281 -0.10 -23.94 -2.94
C ALA A 281 1.03 -24.96 -3.22
N LYS A 282 1.08 -26.06 -2.46
CA LYS A 282 2.10 -27.11 -2.63
C LYS A 282 1.84 -28.01 -3.83
N ASP A 283 0.58 -28.25 -4.15
CA ASP A 283 0.16 -29.11 -5.25
C ASP A 283 -1.25 -28.71 -5.74
N PRO A 284 -1.36 -27.64 -6.56
CA PRO A 284 -2.65 -27.18 -7.05
C PRO A 284 -3.38 -28.21 -7.92
N ALA A 285 -2.62 -29.01 -8.69
CA ALA A 285 -3.16 -30.01 -9.61
C ALA A 285 -3.94 -31.11 -8.86
N LYS A 286 -3.49 -31.49 -7.67
CA LYS A 286 -4.18 -32.45 -6.79
C LYS A 286 -5.62 -32.04 -6.45
N TYR A 287 -5.91 -30.74 -6.41
CA TYR A 287 -7.22 -30.21 -6.01
C TYR A 287 -8.06 -29.70 -7.18
N ALA A 288 -7.72 -30.05 -8.42
CA ALA A 288 -8.38 -29.58 -9.63
C ALA A 288 -9.91 -29.82 -9.63
N GLU A 289 -10.38 -30.95 -9.09
CA GLU A 289 -11.81 -31.25 -9.00
C GLU A 289 -12.54 -30.33 -8.00
N GLY A 290 -11.89 -30.02 -6.87
CA GLY A 290 -12.42 -29.09 -5.87
C GLY A 290 -12.47 -27.66 -6.41
N VAL A 291 -11.44 -27.25 -7.15
CA VAL A 291 -11.41 -25.96 -7.87
C VAL A 291 -12.55 -25.89 -8.90
N LYS A 292 -12.73 -26.95 -9.71
CA LYS A 292 -13.80 -27.01 -10.70
C LYS A 292 -15.18 -26.84 -10.07
N LYS A 293 -15.49 -27.60 -9.01
CA LYS A 293 -16.79 -27.50 -8.30
C LYS A 293 -17.00 -26.12 -7.67
N GLN A 294 -15.96 -25.55 -7.09
CA GLN A 294 -16.01 -24.20 -6.54
C GLN A 294 -16.32 -23.16 -7.63
N ARG A 295 -15.67 -23.26 -8.79
CA ARG A 295 -15.90 -22.36 -9.93
C ARG A 295 -17.29 -22.52 -10.54
N GLU A 296 -17.76 -23.75 -10.71
CA GLU A 296 -19.14 -24.04 -11.15
C GLU A 296 -20.17 -23.40 -10.21
N HIS A 297 -19.95 -23.52 -8.90
CA HIS A 297 -20.81 -22.91 -7.90
C HIS A 297 -20.74 -21.39 -7.92
N LEU A 298 -19.54 -20.80 -8.05
CA LEU A 298 -19.38 -19.35 -8.19
C LEU A 298 -20.13 -18.80 -9.42
N ALA A 299 -20.15 -19.56 -10.51
CA ALA A 299 -20.85 -19.18 -11.74
C ALA A 299 -22.39 -19.20 -11.62
N THR A 300 -22.96 -19.85 -10.60
CA THR A 300 -24.41 -19.84 -10.36
C THR A 300 -24.85 -18.73 -9.40
N LEU A 301 -23.95 -17.87 -8.95
CA LEU A 301 -24.27 -16.80 -8.03
C LEU A 301 -24.58 -15.53 -8.83
N ASP A 302 -25.83 -15.08 -8.77
CA ASP A 302 -26.40 -13.96 -9.57
C ASP A 302 -25.68 -12.60 -9.39
N ASN A 303 -24.79 -12.48 -8.40
CA ASN A 303 -24.05 -11.26 -8.06
C ASN A 303 -22.53 -11.35 -8.36
N ILE A 304 -22.06 -12.39 -9.06
CA ILE A 304 -20.63 -12.60 -9.39
C ILE A 304 -20.42 -12.77 -10.91
N GLN A 305 -21.15 -12.00 -11.73
CA GLN A 305 -20.88 -11.88 -13.18
C GLN A 305 -20.29 -10.52 -13.54
#